data_AF-A0AAZ3RIY3-F1
#
_entry.id   AF-A0AAZ3RIY3-F1
#
_cell.length_a   1.000
_cell.length_b   1.000
_cell.length_c   1.000
_cell.angle_alpha   90.00
_cell.angle_beta   90.00
_cell.angle_gamma   90.00
#
_symmetry.space_group_name_H-M   'P 1'
#
loop_
_entity.id
_entity.type
_entity.pdbx_description
1 polymer ?
#
loop_
_entity_poly.entity_id
_entity_poly.type
_entity_poly.pdbx_seq_one_letter_code
_entity_poly.pdbx_strand_id
1 'polypeptide(L)'
;MICSSVSCQWWKRYSGAAAVCLGLLCVLLLAGIIGLFLYREFDISNTLTEERDQLQTSSNTLTKERDLLQTSGNNLTEERDQLQTSYNTLTKERDQLQTSYNTLTKERDQLQTSYNTLTNERDQLQTSYNTLTKERDQLQTSYNNLTKERDQLQTSYNTLTEERDQLQTSYNTLTKERDQLQTSYNTLTNERDQLQTSNNTLTNERDQLQTSNNTLTKERDQLQTSYNTLTKERDQLQTSYNTLTKERDQLQTSYNTLTKERDQLQTSDNTLTNERDHYQLQHSDQRERPKLGSSCYYVSTEKKSWEESRQDCRNGGADLVVINSQEKQTLVNWLCGVKNYVWIGLTDSVTEGTWKWVDDTPLTTKYWNSKEPNGGRAENCVYFYSRSSDTGAWWDYYCYYQYRWICEK
;
A
#
# COMPACT_ATOMS: atom_id res chain seq x y z
N MET A 1 173.32 -143.73 -62.99
CA MET A 1 172.84 -145.12 -63.11
C MET A 1 172.67 -145.37 -64.61
N ILE A 2 173.62 -146.05 -65.25
CA ILE A 2 173.61 -147.50 -65.56
C ILE A 2 173.02 -147.74 -66.97
N CYS A 3 173.71 -148.39 -67.94
CA CYS A 3 174.39 -149.71 -67.98
C CYS A 3 173.45 -150.85 -68.44
N SER A 4 173.84 -152.02 -68.98
CA SER A 4 175.02 -152.95 -68.87
C SER A 4 175.02 -153.95 -67.71
N SER A 5 175.55 -155.15 -67.96
CA SER A 5 176.60 -155.76 -67.11
C SER A 5 177.97 -155.77 -67.85
N VAL A 6 179.01 -155.29 -67.14
CA VAL A 6 180.49 -155.24 -67.32
C VAL A 6 181.15 -154.80 -68.67
N SER A 7 182.13 -153.88 -68.57
CA SER A 7 183.18 -153.40 -69.52
C SER A 7 183.76 -154.45 -70.51
N CYS A 8 184.22 -154.04 -71.72
CA CYS A 8 185.66 -154.06 -72.13
C CYS A 8 185.98 -153.76 -73.63
N GLN A 9 187.02 -152.92 -73.81
CA GLN A 9 188.14 -152.89 -74.80
C GLN A 9 187.97 -152.79 -76.34
N TRP A 10 188.53 -151.67 -76.87
CA TRP A 10 189.45 -151.51 -78.05
C TRP A 10 188.88 -151.86 -79.46
N TRP A 11 188.82 -150.98 -80.48
CA TRP A 11 189.92 -150.31 -81.21
C TRP A 11 189.43 -149.12 -82.09
N LYS A 12 190.26 -148.05 -82.17
CA LYS A 12 190.65 -147.18 -83.32
C LYS A 12 189.73 -147.10 -84.57
N ARG A 13 189.53 -145.96 -85.27
CA ARG A 13 190.15 -144.62 -85.31
C ARG A 13 189.33 -143.75 -86.29
N TYR A 14 189.07 -142.51 -85.88
CA TYR A 14 189.19 -141.24 -86.64
C TYR A 14 188.32 -140.82 -87.84
N SER A 15 188.15 -139.47 -87.84
CA SER A 15 187.82 -138.50 -88.90
C SER A 15 186.31 -138.19 -88.99
N GLY A 16 185.84 -136.97 -89.18
CA GLY A 16 186.35 -135.74 -89.81
C GLY A 16 185.12 -135.04 -90.42
N ALA A 17 184.96 -133.72 -90.25
CA ALA A 17 184.05 -132.84 -91.00
C ALA A 17 182.52 -132.69 -90.67
N ALA A 18 181.89 -133.43 -89.74
CA ALA A 18 180.41 -133.30 -89.53
C ALA A 18 179.92 -132.48 -88.30
N ALA A 19 180.77 -132.20 -87.30
CA ALA A 19 180.30 -131.66 -86.01
C ALA A 19 180.09 -130.13 -85.96
N VAL A 20 180.67 -129.36 -86.88
CA VAL A 20 180.68 -127.88 -86.82
C VAL A 20 179.37 -127.25 -87.34
N CYS A 21 178.64 -127.91 -88.26
CA CYS A 21 177.41 -127.36 -88.84
C CYS A 21 176.14 -127.67 -88.02
N LEU A 22 176.09 -128.76 -87.25
CA LEU A 22 174.91 -129.18 -86.49
C LEU A 22 174.71 -128.39 -85.18
N GLY A 23 175.79 -127.97 -84.52
CA GLY A 23 175.71 -127.16 -83.29
C GLY A 23 175.16 -125.75 -83.54
N LEU A 24 175.62 -125.10 -84.62
CA LEU A 24 175.15 -123.76 -85.04
C LEU A 24 173.66 -123.77 -85.41
N LEU A 25 173.19 -124.86 -86.03
CA LEU A 25 171.77 -125.06 -86.34
C LEU A 25 170.91 -125.22 -85.07
N CYS A 26 171.45 -125.88 -84.04
CA CYS A 26 170.79 -126.02 -82.74
C CYS A 26 170.67 -124.68 -82.01
N VAL A 27 171.69 -123.81 -82.08
CA VAL A 27 171.65 -122.46 -81.48
C VAL A 27 170.66 -121.55 -82.21
N LEU A 28 170.59 -121.63 -83.54
CA LEU A 28 169.62 -120.85 -84.33
C LEU A 28 168.18 -121.34 -84.11
N LEU A 29 167.96 -122.65 -83.99
CA LEU A 29 166.64 -123.21 -83.65
C LEU A 29 166.22 -122.85 -82.20
N LEU A 30 167.14 -122.89 -81.23
CA LEU A 30 166.87 -122.44 -79.86
C LEU A 30 166.57 -120.94 -79.80
N ALA A 31 167.32 -120.10 -80.53
CA ALA A 31 167.03 -118.67 -80.62
C ALA A 31 165.67 -118.40 -81.28
N GLY A 32 165.31 -119.18 -82.30
CA GLY A 32 163.99 -119.12 -82.94
C GLY A 32 162.85 -119.54 -82.02
N ILE A 33 163.03 -120.62 -81.24
CA ILE A 33 162.02 -121.10 -80.27
C ILE A 33 161.85 -120.10 -79.12
N ILE A 34 162.95 -119.56 -78.59
CA ILE A 34 162.91 -118.53 -77.54
C ILE A 34 162.26 -117.25 -78.09
N GLY A 35 162.58 -116.84 -79.32
CA GLY A 35 161.94 -115.71 -80.00
C GLY A 35 160.44 -115.91 -80.21
N LEU A 36 160.01 -117.11 -80.62
CA LEU A 36 158.59 -117.47 -80.77
C LEU A 36 157.87 -117.52 -79.42
N PHE A 37 158.50 -118.05 -78.38
CA PHE A 37 157.94 -118.09 -77.03
C PHE A 37 157.75 -116.68 -76.47
N LEU A 38 158.79 -115.83 -76.56
CA LEU A 38 158.73 -114.44 -76.12
C LEU A 38 157.75 -113.61 -76.95
N TYR A 39 157.65 -113.85 -78.27
CA TYR A 39 156.65 -113.20 -79.12
C TYR A 39 155.23 -113.60 -78.72
N ARG A 40 154.99 -114.90 -78.49
CA ARG A 40 153.67 -115.40 -78.07
C ARG A 40 153.30 -114.92 -76.67
N GLU A 41 154.27 -114.83 -75.76
CA GLU A 41 154.08 -114.31 -74.40
C GLU A 41 153.84 -112.79 -74.41
N PHE A 42 154.53 -112.04 -75.28
CA PHE A 42 154.29 -110.62 -75.51
C PHE A 42 152.93 -110.35 -76.16
N ASP A 43 152.52 -111.14 -77.15
CA ASP A 43 151.22 -111.03 -77.83
C ASP A 43 150.04 -111.35 -76.89
N ILE A 44 150.19 -112.40 -76.06
CA ILE A 44 149.23 -112.71 -74.98
C ILE A 44 149.21 -111.58 -73.94
N SER A 45 150.37 -111.05 -73.54
CA SER A 45 150.46 -109.92 -72.59
C SER A 45 149.81 -108.64 -73.14
N ASN A 46 150.00 -108.36 -74.44
CA ASN A 46 149.39 -107.22 -75.11
C ASN A 46 147.87 -107.41 -75.22
N THR A 47 147.41 -108.59 -75.62
CA THR A 47 145.97 -108.95 -75.66
C THR A 47 145.33 -108.86 -74.27
N LEU A 48 145.98 -109.37 -73.22
CA LEU A 48 145.51 -109.26 -71.83
C LEU A 48 145.53 -107.81 -71.32
N THR A 49 146.44 -106.97 -71.84
CA THR A 49 146.49 -105.55 -71.50
C THR A 49 145.36 -104.80 -72.21
N GLU A 50 145.07 -105.11 -73.47
CA GLU A 50 143.91 -104.58 -74.20
C GLU A 50 142.59 -105.01 -73.55
N GLU A 51 142.44 -106.28 -73.15
CA GLU A 51 141.26 -106.76 -72.41
C GLU A 51 141.12 -106.07 -71.05
N ARG A 52 142.23 -105.90 -70.32
CA ARG A 52 142.25 -105.15 -69.05
C ARG A 52 141.84 -103.70 -69.27
N ASP A 53 142.35 -103.03 -70.30
CA ASP A 53 142.03 -101.63 -70.60
C ASP A 53 140.57 -101.48 -71.05
N GLN A 54 140.03 -102.45 -71.79
CA GLN A 54 138.61 -102.54 -72.13
C GLN A 54 137.74 -102.78 -70.90
N LEU A 55 138.14 -103.67 -70.01
CA LEU A 55 137.46 -103.93 -68.73
C LEU A 55 137.53 -102.72 -67.80
N GLN A 56 138.66 -102.03 -67.75
CA GLN A 56 138.85 -100.79 -67.00
C GLN A 56 137.94 -99.69 -67.54
N THR A 57 137.85 -99.55 -68.87
CA THR A 57 136.97 -98.58 -69.53
C THR A 57 135.50 -98.89 -69.26
N SER A 58 135.11 -100.16 -69.34
CA SER A 58 133.75 -100.63 -69.01
C SER A 58 133.42 -100.42 -67.54
N SER A 59 134.34 -100.72 -66.63
CA SER A 59 134.19 -100.50 -65.19
C SER A 59 134.04 -99.01 -64.85
N ASN A 60 134.83 -98.15 -65.49
CA ASN A 60 134.72 -96.70 -65.36
C ASN A 60 133.38 -96.17 -65.90
N THR A 61 132.87 -96.75 -67.00
CA THR A 61 131.59 -96.37 -67.59
C THR A 61 130.41 -96.79 -66.70
N LEU A 62 130.41 -98.04 -66.24
CA LEU A 62 129.41 -98.55 -65.28
C LEU A 62 129.44 -97.78 -63.96
N THR A 63 130.61 -97.32 -63.53
CA THR A 63 130.76 -96.44 -62.36
C THR A 63 130.06 -95.10 -62.58
N LYS A 64 130.26 -94.46 -63.74
CA LYS A 64 129.55 -93.22 -64.09
C LYS A 64 128.05 -93.42 -64.18
N GLU A 65 127.59 -94.52 -64.78
CA GLU A 65 126.16 -94.86 -64.87
C GLU A 65 125.56 -95.11 -63.49
N ARG A 66 126.25 -95.84 -62.62
CA ARG A 66 125.85 -96.04 -61.22
C ARG A 66 125.75 -94.70 -60.49
N ASP A 67 126.73 -93.82 -60.63
CA ASP A 67 126.75 -92.52 -59.95
C ASP A 67 125.63 -91.59 -60.48
N LEU A 68 125.34 -91.65 -61.79
CA LEU A 68 124.19 -90.97 -62.42
C LEU A 68 122.86 -91.53 -61.91
N LEU A 69 122.70 -92.85 -61.85
CA LEU A 69 121.51 -93.52 -61.31
C LEU A 69 121.33 -93.22 -59.82
N GLN A 70 122.42 -93.15 -59.06
CA GLN A 70 122.41 -92.76 -57.65
C GLN A 70 121.95 -91.31 -57.49
N THR A 71 122.44 -90.40 -58.35
CA THR A 71 121.99 -89.00 -58.36
C THR A 71 120.52 -88.90 -58.74
N SER A 72 120.07 -89.64 -59.75
CA SER A 72 118.65 -89.68 -60.13
C SER A 72 117.77 -90.28 -59.02
N GLY A 73 118.25 -91.31 -58.31
CA GLY A 73 117.55 -91.91 -57.18
C GLY A 73 117.46 -90.96 -55.98
N ASN A 74 118.51 -90.18 -55.73
CA ASN A 74 118.49 -89.11 -54.72
C ASN A 74 117.49 -88.01 -55.10
N ASN A 75 117.51 -87.54 -56.36
CA ASN A 75 116.56 -86.53 -56.84
C ASN A 75 115.10 -86.99 -56.74
N LEU A 76 114.79 -88.23 -57.15
CA LEU A 76 113.45 -88.80 -57.02
C LEU A 76 113.03 -88.96 -55.56
N THR A 77 113.98 -89.23 -54.66
CA THR A 77 113.74 -89.28 -53.22
C THR A 77 113.39 -87.89 -52.68
N GLU A 78 114.11 -86.85 -53.10
CA GLU A 78 113.81 -85.46 -52.77
C GLU A 78 112.44 -85.04 -53.29
N GLU A 79 112.11 -85.35 -54.55
CA GLU A 79 110.78 -85.08 -55.13
C GLU A 79 109.66 -85.79 -54.38
N ARG A 80 109.86 -87.06 -54.02
CA ARG A 80 108.90 -87.82 -53.21
C ARG A 80 108.70 -87.20 -51.84
N ASP A 81 109.78 -86.77 -51.18
CA ASP A 81 109.72 -86.18 -49.85
C ASP A 81 109.07 -84.78 -49.89
N GLN A 82 109.30 -84.01 -50.97
CA GLN A 82 108.58 -82.77 -51.26
C GLN A 82 107.09 -83.02 -51.49
N LEU A 83 106.73 -84.03 -52.29
CA LEU A 83 105.34 -84.38 -52.57
C LEU A 83 104.63 -84.89 -51.31
N GLN A 84 105.31 -85.68 -50.48
CA GLN A 84 104.81 -86.12 -49.18
C GLN A 84 104.56 -84.93 -48.25
N THR A 85 105.46 -83.95 -48.25
CA THR A 85 105.29 -82.70 -47.49
C THR A 85 104.08 -81.92 -47.99
N SER A 86 103.92 -81.76 -49.31
CA SER A 86 102.77 -81.11 -49.93
C SER A 86 101.45 -81.84 -49.61
N TYR A 87 101.44 -83.18 -49.67
CA TYR A 87 100.28 -84.00 -49.33
C TYR A 87 99.88 -83.82 -47.87
N ASN A 88 100.86 -83.82 -46.96
CA ASN A 88 100.62 -83.61 -45.53
C ASN A 88 100.08 -82.20 -45.26
N THR A 89 100.57 -81.17 -45.97
CA THR A 89 100.05 -79.79 -45.89
C THR A 89 98.61 -79.71 -46.38
N LEU A 90 98.32 -80.24 -47.57
CA LEU A 90 96.97 -80.23 -48.14
C LEU A 90 95.96 -81.00 -47.27
N THR A 91 96.41 -82.08 -46.63
CA THR A 91 95.60 -82.83 -45.65
C THR A 91 95.23 -81.95 -44.46
N LYS A 92 96.19 -81.19 -43.91
CA LYS A 92 95.91 -80.24 -42.82
C LYS A 92 94.95 -79.13 -43.25
N GLU A 93 95.13 -78.57 -44.45
CA GLU A 93 94.23 -77.54 -45.00
C GLU A 93 92.81 -78.08 -45.19
N ARG A 94 92.66 -79.30 -45.71
CA ARG A 94 91.36 -79.97 -45.84
C ARG A 94 90.70 -80.16 -44.48
N ASP A 95 91.45 -80.60 -43.47
CA ASP A 95 90.91 -80.84 -42.13
C ASP A 95 90.52 -79.51 -41.44
N GLN A 96 91.28 -78.44 -41.68
CA GLN A 96 90.92 -77.08 -41.28
C GLN A 96 89.64 -76.60 -41.98
N LEU A 97 89.52 -76.82 -43.29
CA LEU A 97 88.34 -76.44 -44.06
C LEU A 97 87.11 -77.24 -43.61
N GLN A 98 87.26 -78.54 -43.33
CA GLN A 98 86.20 -79.38 -42.79
C GLN A 98 85.74 -78.87 -41.42
N THR A 99 86.68 -78.44 -40.57
CA THR A 99 86.36 -77.83 -39.28
C THR A 99 85.59 -76.52 -39.47
N SER A 100 86.05 -75.65 -40.37
CA SER A 100 85.37 -74.40 -40.70
C SER A 100 83.96 -74.63 -41.25
N TYR A 101 83.79 -75.60 -42.15
CA TYR A 101 82.48 -75.99 -42.70
C TYR A 101 81.52 -76.48 -41.62
N ASN A 102 82.01 -77.32 -40.68
CA ASN A 102 81.22 -77.81 -39.57
C ASN A 102 80.81 -76.67 -38.62
N THR A 103 81.69 -75.69 -38.37
CA THR A 103 81.37 -74.49 -37.59
C THR A 103 80.30 -73.65 -38.27
N LEU A 104 80.47 -73.34 -39.56
CA LEU A 104 79.51 -72.54 -40.32
C LEU A 104 78.14 -73.23 -40.41
N THR A 105 78.10 -74.56 -40.48
CA THR A 105 76.85 -75.33 -40.43
C THR A 105 76.12 -75.11 -39.10
N LYS A 106 76.85 -75.14 -37.97
CA LYS A 106 76.26 -74.87 -36.65
C LYS A 106 75.75 -73.44 -36.54
N GLU A 107 76.51 -72.46 -37.04
CA GLU A 107 76.10 -71.05 -37.06
C GLU A 107 74.83 -70.85 -37.90
N ARG A 108 74.75 -71.48 -39.07
CA ARG A 108 73.55 -71.46 -39.92
C ARG A 108 72.34 -72.06 -39.19
N ASP A 109 72.50 -73.19 -38.51
CA ASP A 109 71.41 -73.86 -37.81
C ASP A 109 70.94 -73.03 -36.59
N GLN A 110 71.88 -72.36 -35.90
CA GLN A 110 71.56 -71.38 -34.86
C GLN A 110 70.79 -70.18 -35.43
N LEU A 111 71.26 -69.62 -36.55
CA LEU A 111 70.58 -68.49 -37.20
C LEU A 111 69.18 -68.87 -37.68
N GLN A 112 69.00 -70.09 -38.22
CA GLN A 112 67.68 -70.61 -38.60
C GLN A 112 66.75 -70.71 -37.39
N THR A 113 67.28 -71.14 -36.25
CA THR A 113 66.52 -71.19 -34.99
C THR A 113 66.10 -69.79 -34.55
N SER A 114 67.03 -68.83 -34.54
CA SER A 114 66.72 -67.43 -34.21
C SER A 114 65.71 -66.81 -35.18
N TYR A 115 65.81 -67.10 -36.48
CA TYR A 115 64.86 -66.63 -37.49
C TYR A 115 63.44 -67.18 -37.24
N ASN A 116 63.33 -68.46 -36.90
CA ASN A 116 62.05 -69.08 -36.58
C ASN A 116 61.43 -68.49 -35.30
N THR A 117 62.25 -68.23 -34.27
CA THR A 117 61.80 -67.56 -33.04
C THR A 117 61.28 -66.16 -33.34
N LEU A 118 62.03 -65.34 -34.09
CA LEU A 118 61.61 -63.99 -34.44
C LEU A 118 60.34 -63.96 -35.30
N THR A 119 60.17 -64.96 -36.17
CA THR A 119 58.94 -65.15 -36.95
C THR A 119 57.74 -65.39 -36.02
N ASN A 120 57.88 -66.26 -35.03
CA ASN A 120 56.82 -66.51 -34.05
C ASN A 120 56.49 -65.27 -33.22
N GLU A 121 57.52 -64.54 -32.76
CA GLU A 121 57.33 -63.29 -32.01
C GLU A 121 56.59 -62.22 -32.83
N ARG A 122 56.95 -62.08 -34.11
CA ARG A 122 56.24 -61.18 -35.04
C ARG A 122 54.77 -61.57 -35.18
N ASP A 123 54.48 -62.86 -35.34
CA ASP A 123 53.11 -63.33 -35.54
C ASP A 123 52.26 -63.17 -34.25
N GLN A 124 52.88 -63.36 -33.08
CA GLN A 124 52.27 -63.02 -31.79
C GLN A 124 51.98 -61.52 -31.68
N LEU A 125 52.95 -60.67 -32.02
CA LEU A 125 52.78 -59.21 -31.99
C LEU A 125 51.68 -58.75 -32.95
N GLN A 126 51.61 -59.33 -34.15
CA GLN A 126 50.55 -59.05 -35.12
C GLN A 126 49.17 -59.41 -34.55
N THR A 127 49.08 -60.53 -33.84
CA THR A 127 47.85 -60.95 -33.16
C THR A 127 47.45 -59.95 -32.08
N SER A 128 48.39 -59.55 -31.21
CA SER A 128 48.15 -58.52 -30.18
C SER A 128 47.74 -57.18 -30.78
N TYR A 129 48.38 -56.75 -31.87
CA TYR A 129 48.03 -55.52 -32.58
C TYR A 129 46.59 -55.55 -33.12
N ASN A 130 46.19 -56.68 -33.72
CA ASN A 130 44.84 -56.86 -34.24
C ASN A 130 43.79 -56.86 -33.12
N THR A 131 44.10 -57.46 -31.96
CA THR A 131 43.23 -57.42 -30.77
C THR A 131 43.08 -56.00 -30.25
N LEU A 132 44.19 -55.29 -30.05
CA LEU A 132 44.17 -53.91 -29.55
C LEU A 132 43.40 -52.96 -30.50
N THR A 133 43.51 -53.19 -31.81
CA THR A 133 42.74 -52.45 -32.82
C THR A 133 41.23 -52.63 -32.62
N LYS A 134 40.77 -53.87 -32.39
CA LYS A 134 39.36 -54.15 -32.12
C LYS A 134 38.88 -53.51 -30.82
N GLU A 135 39.69 -53.57 -29.76
CA GLU A 135 39.37 -52.94 -28.47
C GLU A 135 39.26 -51.42 -28.62
N ARG A 136 40.17 -50.79 -29.36
CA ARG A 136 40.11 -49.36 -29.67
C ARG A 136 38.82 -49.00 -30.40
N ASP A 137 38.43 -49.78 -31.40
CA ASP A 137 37.22 -49.50 -32.19
C ASP A 137 35.93 -49.69 -31.35
N GLN A 138 35.93 -50.67 -30.44
CA GLN A 138 34.86 -50.84 -29.46
C GLN A 138 34.78 -49.66 -28.49
N LEU A 139 35.93 -49.20 -27.98
CA LEU A 139 35.99 -48.05 -27.08
C LEU A 139 35.53 -46.77 -27.79
N GLN A 140 35.92 -46.57 -29.05
CA GLN A 140 35.45 -45.45 -29.87
C GLN A 140 33.93 -45.47 -30.04
N THR A 141 33.34 -46.66 -30.23
CA THR A 141 31.89 -46.82 -30.33
C THR A 141 31.21 -46.47 -29.01
N SER A 142 31.73 -46.95 -27.89
CA SER A 142 31.23 -46.62 -26.55
C SER A 142 31.31 -45.12 -26.26
N TYR A 143 32.43 -44.48 -26.59
CA TYR A 143 32.63 -43.04 -26.46
C TYR A 143 31.61 -42.23 -27.26
N ASN A 144 31.36 -42.62 -28.51
CA ASN A 144 30.37 -41.96 -29.37
C ASN A 144 28.95 -42.10 -28.82
N ASN A 145 28.61 -43.25 -28.24
CA ASN A 145 27.30 -43.46 -27.61
C ASN A 145 27.15 -42.61 -26.34
N LEU A 146 28.16 -42.59 -25.48
CA LEU A 146 28.16 -41.76 -24.27
C LEU A 146 28.05 -40.26 -24.59
N THR A 147 28.69 -39.84 -25.68
CA THR A 147 28.57 -38.46 -26.19
C THR A 147 27.12 -38.12 -26.57
N LYS A 148 26.43 -39.03 -27.27
CA LYS A 148 25.01 -38.85 -27.62
C LYS A 148 24.12 -38.80 -26.39
N GLU A 149 24.34 -39.69 -25.41
CA GLU A 149 23.59 -39.69 -24.15
C GLU A 149 23.79 -38.39 -23.37
N ARG A 150 25.03 -37.90 -23.30
CA ARG A 150 25.34 -36.59 -22.68
C ARG A 150 24.59 -35.45 -23.38
N ASP A 151 24.57 -35.42 -24.70
CA ASP A 151 23.90 -34.36 -25.46
C ASP A 151 22.36 -34.42 -25.29
N GLN A 152 21.80 -35.63 -25.21
CA GLN A 152 20.39 -35.84 -24.86
C GLN A 152 20.08 -35.35 -23.44
N LEU A 153 20.94 -35.67 -22.48
CA LEU A 153 20.78 -35.23 -21.09
C LEU A 153 20.89 -33.70 -20.98
N GLN A 154 21.81 -33.09 -21.72
CA GLN A 154 21.95 -31.63 -21.77
C GLN A 154 20.68 -30.98 -22.33
N THR A 155 20.08 -31.57 -23.37
CA THR A 155 18.82 -31.10 -23.95
C THR A 155 17.69 -31.17 -22.90
N SER A 156 17.55 -32.31 -22.23
CA SER A 156 16.56 -32.51 -21.16
C SER A 156 16.74 -31.52 -20.01
N TYR A 157 17.99 -31.27 -19.58
CA TYR A 157 18.32 -30.30 -18.56
C TYR A 157 17.90 -28.86 -18.94
N ASN A 158 18.14 -28.47 -20.19
CA ASN A 158 17.75 -27.15 -20.69
C ASN A 158 16.22 -27.01 -20.71
N THR A 159 15.50 -28.02 -21.19
CA THR A 159 14.02 -28.03 -21.17
C THR A 159 13.47 -27.91 -19.75
N LEU A 160 14.01 -28.69 -18.80
CA LEU A 160 13.58 -28.62 -17.41
C LEU A 160 13.86 -27.23 -16.78
N THR A 161 14.94 -26.58 -17.20
CA THR A 161 15.27 -25.21 -16.78
C THR A 161 14.24 -24.22 -17.28
N GLU A 162 13.82 -24.32 -18.55
CA GLU A 162 12.77 -23.49 -19.13
C GLU A 162 11.42 -23.71 -18.45
N GLU A 163 11.03 -24.96 -18.19
CA GLU A 163 9.80 -25.31 -17.46
C GLU A 163 9.79 -24.72 -16.05
N ARG A 164 10.92 -24.79 -15.34
CA ARG A 164 11.08 -24.19 -14.02
C ARG A 164 10.88 -22.67 -14.06
N ASP A 165 11.45 -22.00 -15.05
CA ASP A 165 11.35 -20.54 -15.17
C ASP A 165 9.93 -20.09 -15.55
N GLN A 166 9.23 -20.88 -16.37
CA GLN A 166 7.80 -20.69 -16.65
C GLN A 166 6.95 -20.87 -15.38
N LEU A 167 7.22 -21.92 -14.59
CA LEU A 167 6.51 -22.18 -13.34
C LEU A 167 6.74 -21.05 -12.33
N GLN A 168 7.98 -20.54 -12.23
CA GLN A 168 8.31 -19.40 -11.38
C GLN A 168 7.55 -18.14 -11.79
N THR A 169 7.41 -17.91 -13.10
CA THR A 169 6.62 -16.80 -13.64
C THR A 169 5.14 -16.94 -13.27
N SER A 170 4.57 -18.13 -13.45
CA SER A 170 3.18 -18.43 -13.07
C SER A 170 2.94 -18.23 -11.57
N TYR A 171 3.86 -18.71 -10.72
CA TYR A 171 3.81 -18.52 -9.27
C TYR A 171 3.81 -17.03 -8.87
N ASN A 172 4.66 -16.22 -9.51
CA ASN A 172 4.73 -14.79 -9.25
C ASN A 172 3.43 -14.06 -9.65
N THR A 173 2.82 -14.47 -10.77
CA THR A 173 1.52 -13.94 -11.21
C THR A 173 0.41 -14.28 -10.23
N LEU A 174 0.30 -15.55 -9.83
CA LEU A 174 -0.71 -16.00 -8.87
C LEU A 174 -0.57 -15.29 -7.51
N THR A 175 0.66 -15.01 -7.09
CA THR A 175 0.94 -14.24 -5.87
C THR A 175 0.36 -12.82 -5.97
N LYS A 176 0.53 -12.15 -7.11
CA LYS A 176 -0.04 -10.81 -7.34
C LYS A 176 -1.56 -10.83 -7.36
N GLU A 177 -2.17 -11.82 -8.00
CA GLU A 177 -3.63 -11.99 -8.03
C GLU A 177 -4.21 -12.23 -6.63
N ARG A 178 -3.55 -13.07 -5.82
CA ARG A 178 -3.92 -13.29 -4.42
C ARG A 178 -3.87 -11.99 -3.62
N ASP A 179 -2.81 -11.20 -3.79
CA ASP A 179 -2.66 -9.94 -3.06
C ASP A 179 -3.72 -8.92 -3.46
N GLN A 180 -4.06 -8.85 -4.76
CA GLN A 180 -5.19 -8.04 -5.26
C GLN A 180 -6.53 -8.49 -4.67
N LEU A 181 -6.78 -9.80 -4.64
CA LEU A 181 -7.99 -10.36 -4.05
C LEU A 181 -8.09 -10.04 -2.55
N GLN A 182 -6.96 -10.11 -1.83
CA GLN A 182 -6.90 -9.73 -0.42
C GLN A 182 -7.25 -8.25 -0.22
N THR A 183 -6.74 -7.36 -1.07
CA THR A 183 -7.11 -5.93 -1.05
C THR A 183 -8.61 -5.73 -1.30
N SER A 184 -9.17 -6.42 -2.30
CA SER A 184 -10.61 -6.35 -2.60
C SER A 184 -11.46 -6.86 -1.44
N TYR A 185 -11.04 -7.96 -0.80
CA TYR A 185 -11.72 -8.54 0.36
C TYR A 185 -11.73 -7.58 1.56
N ASN A 186 -10.60 -6.93 1.84
CA ASN A 186 -10.50 -5.94 2.91
C ASN A 186 -11.38 -4.71 2.64
N THR A 187 -11.45 -4.27 1.38
CA THR A 187 -12.32 -3.15 0.96
C THR A 187 -13.79 -3.49 1.18
N LEU A 188 -14.23 -4.66 0.72
CA LEU A 188 -15.62 -5.12 0.90
C LEU A 188 -15.98 -5.30 2.39
N THR A 189 -15.02 -5.74 3.20
CA THR A 189 -15.17 -5.81 4.65
C THR A 189 -15.46 -4.44 5.24
N ASN A 190 -14.70 -3.41 4.86
CA ASN A 190 -14.93 -2.04 5.33
C ASN A 190 -16.29 -1.48 4.87
N GLU A 191 -16.68 -1.72 3.61
CA GLU A 191 -17.98 -1.30 3.07
C GLU A 191 -19.14 -1.94 3.84
N ARG A 192 -19.05 -3.24 4.14
CA ARG A 192 -20.03 -3.93 4.98
C ARG A 192 -20.13 -3.26 6.36
N ASP A 193 -19.01 -2.96 6.99
CA ASP A 193 -18.99 -2.39 8.35
C ASP A 193 -19.58 -0.96 8.36
N GLN A 194 -19.36 -0.20 7.28
CA GLN A 194 -20.02 1.10 7.06
C GLN A 194 -21.54 0.94 6.88
N LEU A 195 -21.97 0.00 6.04
CA LEU A 195 -23.40 -0.29 5.82
C LEU A 195 -24.09 -0.76 7.10
N GLN A 196 -23.42 -1.60 7.90
CA GLN A 196 -23.89 -2.02 9.22
C GLN A 196 -24.12 -0.80 10.13
N THR A 197 -23.17 0.14 10.13
CA THR A 197 -23.27 1.38 10.90
C THR A 197 -24.46 2.23 10.45
N SER A 198 -24.61 2.46 9.14
CA SER A 198 -25.74 3.20 8.57
C SER A 198 -27.08 2.54 8.89
N ASN A 199 -27.17 1.22 8.82
CA ASN A 199 -28.38 0.47 9.14
C ASN A 199 -28.77 0.61 10.62
N ASN A 200 -27.79 0.58 11.52
CA ASN A 200 -28.03 0.83 12.95
C ASN A 200 -28.54 2.25 13.20
N THR A 201 -27.98 3.26 12.52
CA THR A 201 -28.46 4.65 12.60
C THR A 201 -29.90 4.78 12.12
N LEU A 202 -30.23 4.23 10.95
CA LEU A 202 -31.60 4.23 10.41
C LEU A 202 -32.58 3.51 11.32
N THR A 203 -32.15 2.43 11.98
CA THR A 203 -32.97 1.71 12.97
C THR A 203 -33.30 2.63 14.15
N ASN A 204 -32.32 3.37 14.67
CA ASN A 204 -32.54 4.31 15.76
C ASN A 204 -33.46 5.47 15.36
N GLU A 205 -33.27 6.05 14.17
CA GLU A 205 -34.13 7.11 13.64
C GLU A 205 -35.58 6.63 13.48
N ARG A 206 -35.78 5.41 12.94
CA ARG A 206 -37.09 4.78 12.85
C ARG A 206 -37.75 4.66 14.23
N ASP A 207 -37.01 4.22 15.24
CA ASP A 207 -37.55 4.03 16.59
C ASP A 207 -37.92 5.38 17.25
N GLN A 208 -37.14 6.44 16.99
CA GLN A 208 -37.46 7.81 17.41
C GLN A 208 -38.71 8.36 16.71
N LEU A 209 -38.85 8.13 15.41
CA LEU A 209 -40.02 8.51 14.64
C LEU A 209 -41.27 7.76 15.11
N GLN A 210 -41.14 6.46 15.38
CA GLN A 210 -42.22 5.66 15.96
C GLN A 210 -42.67 6.21 17.31
N THR A 211 -41.72 6.59 18.17
CA THR A 211 -42.02 7.21 19.48
C THR A 211 -42.75 8.54 19.30
N SER A 212 -42.28 9.40 18.40
CA SER A 212 -42.91 10.70 18.11
C SER A 212 -44.32 10.53 17.56
N ASN A 213 -44.53 9.57 16.64
CA ASN A 213 -45.84 9.26 16.08
C ASN A 213 -46.82 8.75 17.14
N ASN A 214 -46.35 7.92 18.07
CA ASN A 214 -47.16 7.45 19.20
C ASN A 214 -47.57 8.62 20.12
N THR A 215 -46.68 9.58 20.36
CA THR A 215 -47.00 10.80 21.14
C THR A 215 -48.03 11.67 20.44
N LEU A 216 -47.82 11.97 19.15
CA LEU A 216 -48.78 12.75 18.34
C LEU A 216 -50.16 12.07 18.28
N THR A 217 -50.20 10.74 18.23
CA THR A 217 -51.45 9.98 18.29
C THR A 217 -52.18 10.23 19.61
N LYS A 218 -51.49 10.23 20.74
CA LYS A 218 -52.08 10.53 22.05
C LYS A 218 -52.58 11.97 22.15
N GLU A 219 -51.80 12.94 21.67
CA GLU A 219 -52.18 14.36 21.65
C GLU A 219 -53.43 14.57 20.78
N ARG A 220 -53.48 13.93 19.60
CA ARG A 220 -54.66 13.95 18.74
C ARG A 220 -55.89 13.39 19.45
N ASP A 221 -55.76 12.27 20.15
CA ASP A 221 -56.88 11.64 20.87
C ASP A 221 -57.36 12.51 22.05
N GLN A 222 -56.43 13.19 22.74
CA GLN A 222 -56.76 14.19 23.77
C GLN A 222 -57.49 15.39 23.18
N LEU A 223 -57.01 15.93 22.06
CA LEU A 223 -57.63 17.05 21.37
C LEU A 223 -59.03 16.67 20.86
N GLN A 224 -59.20 15.47 20.32
CA GLN A 224 -60.49 14.94 19.91
C GLN A 224 -61.47 14.85 21.10
N THR A 225 -60.97 14.45 22.27
CA THR A 225 -61.77 14.41 23.50
C THR A 225 -62.19 15.81 23.93
N SER A 226 -61.26 16.77 23.94
CA SER A 226 -61.55 18.18 24.25
C SER A 226 -62.57 18.79 23.28
N TYR A 227 -62.39 18.56 21.98
CA TYR A 227 -63.33 18.99 20.93
C TYR A 227 -64.75 18.44 21.17
N ASN A 228 -64.86 17.14 21.49
CA ASN A 228 -66.15 16.52 21.79
C ASN A 228 -66.81 17.13 23.04
N THR A 229 -66.04 17.46 24.07
CA THR A 229 -66.55 18.15 25.28
C THR A 229 -67.04 19.55 24.95
N LEU A 230 -66.24 20.35 24.23
CA LEU A 230 -66.62 21.71 23.83
C LEU A 230 -67.87 21.72 22.94
N THR A 231 -68.02 20.70 22.09
CA THR A 231 -69.22 20.49 21.28
C THR A 231 -70.45 20.31 22.16
N LYS A 232 -70.36 19.50 23.22
CA LYS A 232 -71.46 19.30 24.19
C LYS A 232 -71.78 20.58 24.96
N GLU A 233 -70.78 21.31 25.42
CA GLU A 233 -70.97 22.60 26.13
C GLU A 233 -71.65 23.63 25.22
N ARG A 234 -71.23 23.72 23.95
CA ARG A 234 -71.88 24.56 22.95
C ARG A 234 -73.35 24.18 22.78
N ASP A 235 -73.66 22.89 22.66
CA ASP A 235 -75.04 22.42 22.49
C ASP A 235 -75.91 22.71 23.73
N GLN A 236 -75.33 22.59 24.93
CA GLN A 236 -75.97 23.00 26.18
C GLN A 236 -76.23 24.51 26.23
N LEU A 237 -75.23 25.32 25.87
CA LEU A 237 -75.38 26.78 25.82
C LEU A 237 -76.42 27.21 24.80
N GLN A 238 -76.44 26.57 23.62
CA GLN A 238 -77.46 26.79 22.61
C GLN A 238 -78.86 26.49 23.15
N THR A 239 -78.99 25.41 23.94
CA THR A 239 -80.25 25.06 24.59
C THR A 239 -80.67 26.12 25.62
N SER A 240 -79.74 26.56 26.48
CA SER A 240 -79.99 27.63 27.46
C SER A 240 -80.37 28.95 26.79
N TYR A 241 -79.67 29.34 25.72
CA TYR A 241 -79.98 30.51 24.91
C TYR A 241 -81.41 30.45 24.34
N ASN A 242 -81.80 29.29 23.79
CA ASN A 242 -83.15 29.09 23.27
C ASN A 242 -84.22 29.20 24.36
N THR A 243 -83.94 28.70 25.57
CA THR A 243 -84.84 28.84 26.73
C THR A 243 -84.98 30.29 27.17
N LEU A 244 -83.85 31.01 27.34
CA LEU A 244 -83.86 32.41 27.74
C LEU A 244 -84.57 33.29 26.71
N THR A 245 -84.43 32.95 25.42
CA THR A 245 -85.17 33.60 24.32
C THR A 245 -86.68 33.44 24.52
N LYS A 246 -87.15 32.23 24.88
CA LYS A 246 -88.58 32.00 25.18
C LYS A 246 -89.05 32.76 26.41
N GLU A 247 -88.27 32.78 27.49
CA GLU A 247 -88.59 33.54 28.70
C GLU A 247 -88.67 35.04 28.43
N ARG A 248 -87.73 35.58 27.64
CA ARG A 248 -87.78 36.97 27.17
C ARG A 248 -89.05 37.25 26.39
N ASP A 249 -89.44 36.36 25.46
CA ASP A 249 -90.65 36.54 24.66
C ASP A 249 -91.93 36.48 25.52
N GLN A 250 -91.94 35.61 26.54
CA GLN A 250 -93.01 35.57 27.55
C GLN A 250 -93.06 36.84 28.38
N LEU A 251 -91.91 37.33 28.85
CA LEU A 251 -91.84 38.56 29.65
C LEU A 251 -92.23 39.78 28.82
N GLN A 252 -91.83 39.84 27.55
CA GLN A 252 -92.27 40.88 26.61
C GLN A 252 -93.79 40.86 26.44
N THR A 253 -94.38 39.67 26.36
CA THR A 253 -95.84 39.51 26.30
C THR A 253 -96.51 40.02 27.58
N SER A 254 -95.99 39.64 28.76
CA SER A 254 -96.48 40.11 30.06
C SER A 254 -96.37 41.64 30.19
N TYR A 255 -95.23 42.21 29.82
CA TYR A 255 -94.99 43.65 29.80
C TYR A 255 -96.02 44.38 28.92
N ASN A 256 -96.28 43.85 27.72
CA ASN A 256 -97.28 44.43 26.81
C ASN A 256 -98.70 44.37 27.41
N THR A 257 -99.04 43.31 28.14
CA THR A 257 -100.32 43.20 28.86
C THR A 257 -100.40 44.21 30.00
N LEU A 258 -99.38 44.28 30.85
CA LEU A 258 -99.32 45.22 31.97
C LEU A 258 -99.38 46.68 31.51
N THR A 259 -98.75 46.97 30.36
CA THR A 259 -98.83 48.28 29.69
C THR A 259 -100.28 48.62 29.32
N LYS A 260 -101.03 47.66 28.76
CA LYS A 260 -102.46 47.85 28.46
C LYS A 260 -103.29 48.07 29.72
N GLU A 261 -103.05 47.30 30.78
CA GLU A 261 -103.74 47.46 32.06
C GLU A 261 -103.45 48.83 32.70
N ARG A 262 -102.19 49.27 32.69
CA ARG A 262 -101.80 50.61 33.12
C ARG A 262 -102.56 51.69 32.32
N ASP A 263 -102.62 51.56 31.00
CA ASP A 263 -103.31 52.53 30.15
C ASP A 263 -104.82 52.57 30.44
N GLN A 264 -105.42 51.41 30.74
CA GLN A 264 -106.81 51.33 31.22
C GLN A 264 -106.98 52.02 32.57
N LEU A 265 -106.11 51.76 33.55
CA LEU A 265 -106.15 52.39 34.86
C LEU A 265 -105.93 53.90 34.78
N GLN A 266 -105.01 54.37 33.94
CA GLN A 266 -104.79 55.80 33.69
C GLN A 266 -106.06 56.46 33.13
N THR A 267 -106.77 55.75 32.24
CA THR A 267 -108.06 56.22 31.71
C THR A 267 -109.12 56.33 32.81
N SER A 268 -109.19 55.35 33.70
CA SER A 268 -110.07 55.39 34.89
C SER A 268 -109.69 56.51 35.86
N ASP A 269 -108.41 56.71 36.15
CA ASP A 269 -107.91 57.76 37.04
C ASP A 269 -108.18 59.16 36.49
N ASN A 270 -108.01 59.36 35.17
CA ASN A 270 -108.40 60.59 34.49
C ASN A 270 -109.92 60.84 34.60
N THR A 271 -110.73 59.77 34.52
CA THR A 271 -112.19 59.88 34.69
C THR A 271 -112.56 60.30 36.11
N LEU A 272 -111.97 59.65 37.13
CA LEU A 272 -112.16 60.00 38.54
C LEU A 272 -111.63 61.40 38.88
N THR A 273 -110.53 61.82 38.26
CA THR A 273 -109.98 63.17 38.38
C THR A 273 -110.95 64.21 37.81
N ASN A 274 -111.53 63.95 36.65
CA ASN A 274 -112.57 64.82 36.09
C ASN A 274 -113.80 64.89 37.01
N GLU A 275 -114.19 63.77 37.64
CA GLU A 275 -115.24 63.75 38.66
C GLU A 275 -114.86 64.56 39.91
N ARG A 276 -113.63 64.43 40.42
CA ARG A 276 -113.10 65.22 41.54
C ARG A 276 -113.08 66.72 41.23
N ASP A 277 -112.59 67.09 40.06
CA ASP A 277 -112.45 68.49 39.65
C ASP A 277 -113.82 69.15 39.47
N HIS A 278 -114.85 68.36 39.07
CA HIS A 278 -116.25 68.79 39.13
C HIS A 278 -116.71 69.10 40.58
N TYR A 279 -116.22 68.38 41.60
CA TYR A 279 -116.53 68.66 43.01
C TYR A 279 -115.74 69.84 43.60
N GLN A 280 -114.51 70.10 43.14
CA GLN A 280 -113.63 71.13 43.72
C GLN A 280 -113.92 72.56 43.21
N LEU A 281 -114.65 72.72 42.11
CA LEU A 281 -115.10 74.03 41.59
C LEU A 281 -116.12 74.77 42.49
N GLN A 282 -116.49 74.21 43.65
CA GLN A 282 -117.41 74.85 44.60
C GLN A 282 -116.77 75.65 45.75
N HIS A 283 -115.44 75.63 45.98
CA HIS A 283 -114.86 76.27 47.18
C HIS A 283 -113.45 76.90 46.99
N SER A 284 -113.43 78.25 47.12
CA SER A 284 -112.44 79.14 47.78
C SER A 284 -111.18 79.73 47.07
N ASP A 285 -110.79 80.91 47.60
CA ASP A 285 -109.91 81.99 47.10
C ASP A 285 -108.89 82.46 48.20
N GLN A 286 -107.79 83.13 47.77
CA GLN A 286 -106.90 84.15 48.43
C GLN A 286 -105.55 83.85 49.14
N ARG A 287 -104.55 84.74 48.89
CA ARG A 287 -103.54 85.27 49.86
C ARG A 287 -102.74 86.55 49.42
N GLU A 288 -102.36 87.40 50.39
CA GLU A 288 -101.88 88.82 50.33
C GLU A 288 -100.43 89.06 50.93
N ARG A 289 -99.78 90.26 50.79
CA ARG A 289 -98.33 90.59 51.12
C ARG A 289 -98.06 91.27 52.51
N PRO A 290 -96.85 91.16 53.16
CA PRO A 290 -96.51 91.71 54.51
C PRO A 290 -96.09 93.22 54.60
N LYS A 291 -96.36 93.89 55.75
CA LYS A 291 -96.03 95.33 56.04
C LYS A 291 -95.39 95.56 57.42
N LEU A 292 -94.49 96.55 57.57
CA LEU A 292 -93.97 97.07 58.87
C LEU A 292 -93.87 98.61 58.82
N GLY A 293 -94.56 99.29 59.75
CA GLY A 293 -94.68 100.76 59.73
C GLY A 293 -95.45 101.24 58.50
N SER A 294 -94.96 102.29 57.83
CA SER A 294 -95.46 102.74 56.53
C SER A 294 -94.85 102.00 55.34
N SER A 295 -93.86 101.13 55.55
CA SER A 295 -93.15 100.45 54.48
C SER A 295 -93.76 99.07 54.14
N CYS A 296 -93.80 98.73 52.86
CA CYS A 296 -94.21 97.42 52.35
C CYS A 296 -93.00 96.63 51.86
N TYR A 297 -92.96 95.32 52.14
CA TYR A 297 -91.80 94.48 51.82
C TYR A 297 -92.17 93.38 50.83
N TYR A 298 -91.28 93.14 49.87
CA TYR A 298 -91.37 92.02 48.95
C TYR A 298 -90.06 91.24 48.96
N VAL A 299 -90.16 89.92 49.18
CA VAL A 299 -89.02 89.00 49.11
C VAL A 299 -89.13 88.26 47.79
N SER A 300 -88.11 88.34 46.95
CA SER A 300 -88.11 87.65 45.67
C SER A 300 -88.15 86.13 45.84
N THR A 301 -88.71 85.41 44.86
CA THR A 301 -88.55 83.94 44.75
C THR A 301 -87.36 83.57 43.85
N GLU A 302 -86.96 84.47 42.97
CA GLU A 302 -85.82 84.34 42.05
C GLU A 302 -84.53 84.89 42.67
N LYS A 303 -83.40 84.61 42.00
CA LYS A 303 -82.07 85.12 42.37
C LYS A 303 -81.50 85.98 41.23
N LYS A 304 -80.96 87.15 41.55
CA LYS A 304 -80.40 88.12 40.59
C LYS A 304 -79.13 88.77 41.16
N SER A 305 -78.30 89.37 40.31
CA SER A 305 -77.18 90.22 40.76
C SER A 305 -77.70 91.42 41.54
N TRP A 306 -76.86 92.06 42.37
CA TRP A 306 -77.30 93.17 43.23
C TRP A 306 -77.95 94.31 42.41
N GLU A 307 -77.35 94.66 41.26
CA GLU A 307 -77.87 95.72 40.38
C GLU A 307 -79.19 95.32 39.72
N GLU A 308 -79.30 94.08 39.23
CA GLU A 308 -80.55 93.55 38.66
C GLU A 308 -81.67 93.47 39.72
N SER A 309 -81.34 93.09 40.95
CA SER A 309 -82.25 93.06 42.09
C SER A 309 -82.75 94.46 42.45
N ARG A 310 -81.86 95.46 42.46
CA ARG A 310 -82.23 96.86 42.67
C ARG A 310 -83.16 97.36 41.57
N GLN A 311 -82.84 97.04 40.32
CA GLN A 311 -83.67 97.42 39.18
C GLN A 311 -85.05 96.75 39.25
N ASP A 312 -85.14 95.51 39.73
CA ASP A 312 -86.41 94.81 39.93
C ASP A 312 -87.28 95.50 40.98
N CYS A 313 -86.71 95.90 42.12
CA CYS A 313 -87.42 96.70 43.12
C CYS A 313 -87.91 98.03 42.53
N ARG A 314 -87.07 98.72 41.76
CA ARG A 314 -87.41 99.99 41.12
C ARG A 314 -88.52 99.87 40.10
N ASN A 315 -88.54 98.79 39.33
CA ASN A 315 -89.65 98.50 38.40
C ASN A 315 -90.98 98.30 39.15
N GLY A 316 -90.93 97.81 40.39
CA GLY A 316 -92.09 97.71 41.30
C GLY A 316 -92.41 98.99 42.09
N GLY A 317 -91.70 100.09 41.85
CA GLY A 317 -91.84 101.35 42.59
C GLY A 317 -91.33 101.30 44.03
N ALA A 318 -90.30 100.49 44.29
CA ALA A 318 -89.60 100.27 45.56
C ALA A 318 -88.08 100.43 45.34
N ASP A 319 -87.25 100.27 46.36
CA ASP A 319 -85.79 100.08 46.20
C ASP A 319 -85.33 98.91 47.10
N LEU A 320 -84.07 98.50 47.04
CA LEU A 320 -83.55 97.49 47.97
C LEU A 320 -83.68 97.97 49.41
N VAL A 321 -84.00 97.06 50.32
CA VAL A 321 -84.29 97.39 51.72
C VAL A 321 -83.14 98.13 52.39
N VAL A 322 -83.48 99.22 53.10
CA VAL A 322 -82.53 100.04 53.87
C VAL A 322 -82.67 99.70 55.34
N ILE A 323 -81.60 99.26 55.99
CA ILE A 323 -81.62 98.83 57.39
C ILE A 323 -80.94 99.89 58.26
N ASN A 324 -81.75 100.83 58.76
CA ASN A 324 -81.29 101.94 59.60
C ASN A 324 -81.70 101.82 61.08
N SER A 325 -82.35 100.71 61.48
CA SER A 325 -82.76 100.46 62.87
C SER A 325 -82.66 98.98 63.24
N GLN A 326 -82.58 98.70 64.54
CA GLN A 326 -82.62 97.32 65.06
C GLN A 326 -83.91 96.61 64.68
N GLU A 327 -85.03 97.33 64.60
CA GLU A 327 -86.33 96.76 64.21
C GLU A 327 -86.31 96.27 62.76
N LYS A 328 -85.74 97.07 61.84
CA LYS A 328 -85.55 96.66 60.44
C LYS A 328 -84.58 95.50 60.31
N GLN A 329 -83.51 95.47 61.12
CA GLN A 329 -82.57 94.33 61.15
C GLN A 329 -83.30 93.02 61.50
N THR A 330 -84.17 93.06 62.51
CA THR A 330 -84.97 91.89 62.93
C THR A 330 -86.02 91.51 61.87
N LEU A 331 -86.72 92.49 61.28
CA LEU A 331 -87.68 92.22 60.20
C LEU A 331 -87.01 91.57 59.00
N VAL A 332 -85.89 92.13 58.53
CA VAL A 332 -85.16 91.57 57.38
C VAL A 332 -84.66 90.16 57.70
N ASN A 333 -84.25 89.87 58.94
CA ASN A 333 -83.92 88.50 59.35
C ASN A 333 -85.10 87.53 59.15
N TRP A 334 -86.30 87.93 59.56
CA TRP A 334 -87.51 87.14 59.39
C TRP A 334 -87.89 86.97 57.90
N LEU A 335 -87.89 88.07 57.13
CA LEU A 335 -88.20 88.07 55.70
C LEU A 335 -87.20 87.24 54.88
N CYS A 336 -85.91 87.29 55.24
CA CYS A 336 -84.87 86.50 54.61
C CYS A 336 -85.14 84.99 54.76
N GLY A 337 -85.57 84.56 55.95
CA GLY A 337 -85.80 83.17 56.29
C GLY A 337 -84.50 82.42 56.63
N VAL A 338 -84.59 81.50 57.60
CA VAL A 338 -83.44 80.76 58.15
C VAL A 338 -82.62 80.07 57.05
N LYS A 339 -81.29 80.23 57.10
CA LYS A 339 -80.30 79.70 56.13
C LYS A 339 -80.47 80.22 54.69
N ASN A 340 -81.04 81.42 54.52
CA ASN A 340 -81.08 82.11 53.22
C ASN A 340 -80.22 83.37 53.20
N TYR A 341 -79.93 83.81 51.99
CA TYR A 341 -79.15 85.01 51.68
C TYR A 341 -80.03 85.94 50.84
N VAL A 342 -80.07 87.22 51.21
CA VAL A 342 -80.79 88.24 50.46
C VAL A 342 -79.94 89.48 50.26
N TRP A 343 -80.01 90.09 49.08
CA TRP A 343 -79.43 91.42 48.85
C TRP A 343 -80.18 92.49 49.66
N ILE A 344 -79.40 93.40 50.25
CA ILE A 344 -79.90 94.62 50.91
C ILE A 344 -79.29 95.84 50.23
N GLY A 345 -79.90 97.01 50.42
CA GLY A 345 -79.58 98.23 49.69
C GLY A 345 -78.32 98.96 50.16
N LEU A 346 -77.22 98.27 50.47
CA LEU A 346 -75.97 98.86 50.95
C LEU A 346 -74.82 98.56 49.98
N THR A 347 -74.05 99.58 49.60
CA THR A 347 -72.89 99.47 48.69
C THR A 347 -71.83 100.54 48.97
N ASP A 348 -70.56 100.26 48.72
CA ASP A 348 -69.46 101.23 48.72
C ASP A 348 -68.77 101.36 47.34
N SER A 349 -69.43 100.87 46.29
CA SER A 349 -68.94 100.82 44.90
C SER A 349 -68.48 102.15 44.30
N VAL A 350 -68.88 103.28 44.86
CA VAL A 350 -68.45 104.62 44.44
C VAL A 350 -67.10 105.01 45.04
N THR A 351 -66.91 104.76 46.34
CA THR A 351 -65.71 105.12 47.09
C THR A 351 -65.43 104.03 48.12
N GLU A 352 -64.39 103.24 47.85
CA GLU A 352 -63.91 102.15 48.71
C GLU A 352 -63.91 102.52 50.21
N GLY A 353 -64.54 101.69 51.03
CA GLY A 353 -64.63 101.88 52.48
C GLY A 353 -65.67 102.91 52.94
N THR A 354 -66.36 103.58 52.01
CA THR A 354 -67.44 104.55 52.29
C THR A 354 -68.80 103.98 51.90
N TRP A 355 -69.37 103.17 52.79
CA TRP A 355 -70.67 102.52 52.60
C TRP A 355 -71.85 103.49 52.62
N LYS A 356 -72.72 103.36 51.61
CA LYS A 356 -73.89 104.21 51.39
C LYS A 356 -75.12 103.37 51.04
N TRP A 357 -76.27 103.76 51.58
CA TRP A 357 -77.55 103.12 51.27
C TRP A 357 -78.10 103.58 49.91
N VAL A 358 -78.96 102.76 49.30
CA VAL A 358 -79.60 103.04 48.01
C VAL A 358 -80.53 104.27 48.02
N ASP A 359 -80.92 104.75 49.20
CA ASP A 359 -81.69 105.98 49.44
C ASP A 359 -80.81 107.23 49.66
N ASP A 360 -79.52 107.10 49.36
CA ASP A 360 -78.48 108.09 49.52
C ASP A 360 -78.06 108.44 50.96
N THR A 361 -78.61 107.77 51.97
CA THR A 361 -78.21 108.00 53.37
C THR A 361 -76.86 107.35 53.71
N PRO A 362 -76.01 108.00 54.55
CA PRO A 362 -74.75 107.43 54.98
C PRO A 362 -74.96 106.30 56.00
N LEU A 363 -74.04 105.33 56.04
CA LEU A 363 -74.11 104.22 56.99
C LEU A 363 -73.82 104.67 58.44
N THR A 364 -74.86 104.81 59.26
CA THR A 364 -74.74 105.18 60.68
C THR A 364 -74.71 103.99 61.63
N THR A 365 -75.51 102.96 61.35
CA THR A 365 -75.64 101.73 62.16
C THR A 365 -75.13 100.53 61.37
N LYS A 366 -74.38 99.65 62.01
CA LYS A 366 -73.70 98.53 61.34
C LYS A 366 -74.07 97.20 62.00
N TYR A 367 -74.46 96.22 61.18
CA TYR A 367 -74.74 94.85 61.63
C TYR A 367 -73.89 93.81 60.89
N TRP A 368 -72.63 94.16 60.64
CA TRP A 368 -71.64 93.28 60.02
C TRP A 368 -71.43 92.00 60.82
N ASN A 369 -71.20 90.89 60.12
CA ASN A 369 -70.71 89.69 60.76
C ASN A 369 -69.27 89.90 61.29
N SER A 370 -68.84 89.05 62.22
CA SER A 370 -67.47 89.07 62.72
C SER A 370 -66.47 88.97 61.56
N LYS A 371 -65.55 89.95 61.51
CA LYS A 371 -64.51 90.16 60.49
C LYS A 371 -64.97 90.80 59.18
N GLU A 372 -66.22 91.25 59.06
CA GLU A 372 -66.72 92.00 57.90
C GLU A 372 -66.78 93.53 58.15
N PRO A 373 -66.66 94.36 57.11
CA PRO A 373 -66.39 94.00 55.71
C PRO A 373 -64.91 93.67 55.44
N ASN A 374 -64.62 92.68 54.60
CA ASN A 374 -63.25 92.16 54.38
C ASN A 374 -62.76 92.16 52.92
N GLY A 375 -63.63 92.38 51.94
CA GLY A 375 -63.31 92.13 50.53
C GLY A 375 -62.65 93.29 49.79
N GLY A 376 -62.43 94.43 50.47
CA GLY A 376 -61.78 95.61 49.90
C GLY A 376 -62.42 96.05 48.58
N ARG A 377 -61.59 96.45 47.60
CA ARG A 377 -62.05 96.93 46.27
C ARG A 377 -62.86 95.93 45.44
N ALA A 378 -62.91 94.67 45.83
CA ALA A 378 -63.55 93.61 45.05
C ALA A 378 -65.02 93.37 45.45
N GLU A 379 -65.36 93.53 46.73
CA GLU A 379 -66.66 93.16 47.29
C GLU A 379 -67.44 94.40 47.72
N ASN A 380 -68.18 94.99 46.78
CA ASN A 380 -68.78 96.31 46.98
C ASN A 380 -70.30 96.28 47.29
N CYS A 381 -70.91 95.10 47.49
CA CYS A 381 -72.36 94.93 47.69
C CYS A 381 -72.66 94.05 48.90
N VAL A 382 -73.75 94.34 49.62
CA VAL A 382 -74.03 93.67 50.90
C VAL A 382 -75.19 92.70 50.79
N TYR A 383 -74.95 91.45 51.18
CA TYR A 383 -76.03 90.51 51.48
C TYR A 383 -76.27 90.39 52.99
N PHE A 384 -77.51 90.13 53.33
CA PHE A 384 -77.94 89.71 54.65
C PHE A 384 -78.02 88.18 54.69
N TYR A 385 -77.44 87.56 55.71
CA TYR A 385 -77.59 86.13 55.97
C TYR A 385 -78.26 85.87 57.32
N SER A 386 -79.37 85.14 57.29
CA SER A 386 -80.08 84.68 58.49
C SER A 386 -79.55 83.31 58.92
N ARG A 387 -78.80 83.26 60.03
CA ARG A 387 -78.33 81.99 60.63
C ARG A 387 -79.45 81.25 61.37
N SER A 388 -80.30 82.00 62.08
CA SER A 388 -81.46 81.52 62.81
C SER A 388 -82.53 82.62 62.88
N SER A 389 -83.71 82.32 63.44
CA SER A 389 -84.84 83.25 63.56
C SER A 389 -84.51 84.60 64.20
N ASP A 390 -83.46 84.66 65.02
CA ASP A 390 -83.07 85.85 65.79
C ASP A 390 -81.63 86.31 65.54
N THR A 391 -80.88 85.61 64.69
CA THR A 391 -79.46 85.89 64.41
C THR A 391 -79.24 86.10 62.92
N GLY A 392 -79.16 87.36 62.51
CA GLY A 392 -78.84 87.76 61.14
C GLY A 392 -77.78 88.85 61.08
N ALA A 393 -76.89 88.78 60.10
CA ALA A 393 -75.76 89.69 59.96
C ALA A 393 -75.42 89.95 58.49
N TRP A 394 -74.67 91.02 58.26
CA TRP A 394 -74.29 91.50 56.93
C TRP A 394 -72.89 91.04 56.53
N TRP A 395 -72.70 90.86 55.23
CA TRP A 395 -71.44 90.53 54.59
C TRP A 395 -71.31 91.35 53.32
N ASP A 396 -70.14 91.94 53.08
CA ASP A 396 -69.78 92.44 51.77
C ASP A 396 -69.47 91.25 50.85
N TYR A 397 -69.84 91.40 49.59
CA TYR A 397 -69.62 90.38 48.58
C TYR A 397 -69.58 90.97 47.17
N TYR A 398 -69.12 90.15 46.22
CA TYR A 398 -69.12 90.48 44.81
C TYR A 398 -70.55 90.74 44.29
N CYS A 399 -70.80 91.95 43.80
CA CYS A 399 -72.11 92.42 43.33
C CYS A 399 -72.76 91.55 42.24
N TYR A 400 -71.96 90.79 41.48
CA TYR A 400 -72.46 89.96 40.37
C TYR A 400 -73.08 88.62 40.82
N TYR A 401 -72.98 88.23 42.09
CA TYR A 401 -73.57 86.97 42.55
C TYR A 401 -75.10 87.02 42.59
N GLN A 402 -75.72 85.87 42.34
CA GLN A 402 -77.17 85.78 42.29
C GLN A 402 -77.75 85.37 43.65
N TYR A 403 -78.35 86.35 44.35
CA TYR A 403 -79.11 86.11 45.58
C TYR A 403 -80.56 86.55 45.43
N ARG A 404 -81.42 86.07 46.34
CA ARG A 404 -82.75 86.65 46.50
C ARG A 404 -82.58 88.10 46.95
N TRP A 405 -83.61 88.92 46.87
CA TRP A 405 -83.53 90.31 47.31
C TRP A 405 -84.81 90.71 48.04
N ILE A 406 -84.69 91.76 48.86
CA ILE A 406 -85.82 92.34 49.56
C ILE A 406 -85.99 93.77 49.08
N CYS A 407 -87.18 94.05 48.55
CA CYS A 407 -87.60 95.40 48.22
C CYS A 407 -88.31 96.04 49.40
N GLU A 408 -88.06 97.33 49.60
CA GLU A 408 -88.78 98.22 50.50
C GLU A 408 -89.42 99.36 49.70
N LYS A 409 -90.72 99.57 49.91
CA LYS A 409 -91.48 100.71 49.37
C LYS A 409 -92.03 101.57 50.49
#